data_AF-A0A0M3J2Y6-F1
#
_entry.id   AF-A0A0M3J2Y6-F1
#
_cell.length_a   1.000
_cell.length_b   1.000
_cell.length_c   1.000
_cell.angle_alpha   90.00
_cell.angle_beta   90.00
_cell.angle_gamma   90.00
#
_symmetry.space_group_name_H-M   'P 1'
#
loop_
_entity.id
_entity.type
_entity.pdbx_description
1 polymer ?
#
loop_
_entity_poly.entity_id
_entity_poly.type
_entity_poly.pdbx_seq_one_letter_code
_entity_poly.pdbx_strand_id
1 'polypeptide(L)'
;MALIALSIQAIVIYRQRHKRSRVNATIPKRGIVFEDFDYKDWDASLVNACKFAFNYTFYRFGLEISMIMMAVVAWVRMDLIGTLTLIWLIVFVCISRNASRRIWPLFLIYLAVLLPLQYQFCSKQVAEYPWSHWLSNSIQNENFVLWLDLASYRIHPNPYNTIADFFLLLIVSCQQYAFYAEYHNFYSIGDNESVYKTKDYNIAANNPHYDFITHQRSFVDVLKLAIFNYGHWATLVMVLIAGLGGVSLFALGYIVLAFWLLWQGNALYIRKRYEVTLRRWKILLIYIVLTMFCKVILQVVGCAFIHLLKEYHLCYIRQLFSIVCVNKALDGTENYYFDGRWFLIIYFLL
;
A
#
# COMPACT_ATOMS: atom_id res chain seq x y z
N MET A 1 -4.24 19.86 -23.25
CA MET A 1 -4.32 19.63 -21.78
C MET A 1 -2.96 19.72 -21.08
N ALA A 2 -1.96 18.91 -21.43
CA ALA A 2 -0.63 18.96 -20.78
C ALA A 2 0.04 20.35 -20.84
N LEU A 3 -0.01 21.03 -22.01
CA LEU A 3 0.52 22.39 -22.16
C LEU A 3 -0.17 23.42 -21.25
N ILE A 4 -1.48 23.27 -21.01
CA ILE A 4 -2.26 24.14 -20.12
C ILE A 4 -1.85 23.88 -18.66
N ALA A 5 -1.65 22.62 -18.28
CA ALA A 5 -1.18 22.29 -16.93
C ALA A 5 0.24 22.86 -16.68
N LEU A 6 1.14 22.73 -17.65
CA LEU A 6 2.49 23.30 -17.57
C LEU A 6 2.49 24.83 -17.52
N SER A 7 1.63 25.48 -18.32
CA SER A 7 1.52 26.94 -18.28
C SER A 7 0.96 27.43 -16.94
N ILE A 8 -0.07 26.78 -16.40
CA ILE A 8 -0.60 27.08 -15.05
C ILE A 8 0.48 26.88 -13.99
N GLN A 9 1.23 25.79 -14.04
CA GLN A 9 2.34 25.53 -13.11
C GLN A 9 3.39 26.66 -13.17
N ALA A 10 3.80 27.06 -14.38
CA ALA A 10 4.75 28.15 -14.57
C ALA A 10 4.21 29.49 -14.03
N ILE A 11 2.93 29.80 -14.29
CA ILE A 11 2.26 31.01 -13.79
C ILE A 11 2.25 31.03 -12.26
N VAL A 12 1.92 29.90 -11.61
CA VAL A 12 1.90 29.79 -10.14
C VAL A 12 3.29 30.02 -9.57
N ILE A 13 4.32 29.38 -10.12
CA ILE A 13 5.72 29.54 -9.68
C ILE A 13 6.17 31.00 -9.85
N TYR A 14 5.88 31.61 -11.00
CA TYR A 14 6.23 32.99 -11.27
C TYR A 14 5.54 33.95 -10.29
N ARG A 15 4.23 33.79 -10.06
CA ARG A 15 3.47 34.60 -9.11
C ARG A 15 4.01 34.47 -7.69
N GLN A 16 4.36 33.27 -7.26
CA GLN A 16 4.97 33.04 -5.94
C GLN A 16 6.32 33.77 -5.82
N ARG A 17 7.18 33.67 -6.84
CA ARG A 17 8.48 34.35 -6.87
C ARG A 17 8.33 35.87 -6.85
N HIS A 18 7.42 36.42 -7.64
CA HIS A 18 7.14 37.86 -7.70
C HIS A 18 6.63 38.40 -6.36
N LYS A 19 5.67 37.70 -5.74
CA LYS A 19 5.13 38.08 -4.42
C LYS A 19 6.22 38.08 -3.35
N ARG A 20 7.09 37.06 -3.32
CA ARG A 20 8.23 36.98 -2.39
C ARG A 20 9.21 38.14 -2.60
N SER A 21 9.51 38.48 -3.85
CA SER A 21 10.42 39.59 -4.17
C SER A 21 9.87 40.95 -3.76
N ARG A 22 8.55 41.16 -3.79
CA ARG A 22 7.94 42.42 -3.33
C ARG A 22 7.94 42.58 -1.81
N VAL A 23 7.83 41.46 -1.08
CA VAL A 23 7.71 41.44 0.38
C VAL A 23 9.06 41.15 1.06
N ASN A 24 10.14 40.95 0.30
CA ASN A 24 11.44 40.49 0.79
C ASN A 24 11.34 39.23 1.69
N ALA A 25 10.41 38.33 1.36
CA ALA A 25 10.20 37.09 2.12
C ALA A 25 11.21 36.01 1.71
N THR A 26 11.67 35.22 2.68
CA THR A 26 12.58 34.10 2.44
C THR A 26 11.87 32.95 1.73
N ILE A 27 12.65 32.02 1.16
CA ILE A 27 12.11 30.82 0.53
C ILE A 27 11.68 29.88 1.66
N PRO A 28 10.40 29.48 1.72
CA PRO A 28 9.95 28.59 2.78
C PRO A 28 10.50 27.19 2.59
N LYS A 29 10.57 26.44 3.69
CA LYS A 29 10.98 25.04 3.64
C LYS A 29 10.05 24.27 2.70
N ARG A 30 10.65 23.54 1.76
CA ARG A 30 9.93 22.84 0.71
C ARG A 30 8.97 21.81 1.32
N GLY A 31 7.67 21.95 1.03
CA GLY A 31 6.63 21.01 1.48
C GLY A 31 5.73 21.54 2.61
N ILE A 32 6.05 22.71 3.19
CA ILE A 32 5.22 23.35 4.21
C ILE A 32 4.23 24.32 3.51
N VAL A 33 2.94 24.19 3.83
CA VAL A 33 1.86 25.06 3.34
C VAL A 33 1.56 26.16 4.36
N PHE A 34 1.49 25.80 5.64
CA PHE A 34 1.23 26.74 6.74
C PHE A 34 2.49 26.94 7.57
N GLU A 35 3.18 28.06 7.37
CA GLU A 35 4.44 28.40 8.04
C GLU A 35 4.23 28.92 9.46
N ASP A 36 3.12 29.64 9.70
CA ASP A 36 2.79 30.24 11.01
C ASP A 36 2.37 29.21 12.07
N PHE A 37 2.40 27.92 11.73
CA PHE A 37 1.92 26.84 12.57
C PHE A 37 3.08 26.20 13.35
N ASP A 38 3.06 26.34 14.68
CA ASP A 38 3.93 25.54 15.56
C ASP A 38 3.38 24.12 15.68
N TYR A 39 4.22 23.14 15.39
CA TYR A 39 3.90 21.72 15.47
C TYR A 39 3.63 21.24 16.90
N LYS A 40 4.10 21.97 17.92
CA LYS A 40 3.88 21.62 19.32
C LYS A 40 2.42 21.77 19.74
N ASP A 41 1.71 22.73 19.14
CA ASP A 41 0.32 23.07 19.48
C ASP A 41 -0.69 22.38 18.54
N TRP A 42 -0.31 21.25 17.96
CA TRP A 42 -1.13 20.53 16.99
C TRP A 42 -2.44 20.00 17.59
N ASP A 43 -2.47 19.72 18.89
CA ASP A 43 -3.63 19.20 19.61
C ASP A 43 -4.46 20.28 20.31
N ALA A 44 -4.05 21.54 20.25
CA ALA A 44 -4.78 22.66 20.85
C ALA A 44 -6.17 22.87 20.23
N SER A 45 -6.32 22.65 18.91
CA SER A 45 -7.60 22.80 18.21
C SER A 45 -7.68 21.91 16.97
N LEU A 46 -8.91 21.62 16.51
CA LEU A 46 -9.12 20.85 15.28
C LEU A 46 -8.54 21.55 14.05
N VAL A 47 -8.56 22.89 14.02
CA VAL A 47 -7.94 23.67 12.93
C VAL A 47 -6.43 23.46 12.91
N ASN A 48 -5.77 23.48 14.08
CA ASN A 48 -4.34 23.21 14.19
C ASN A 48 -4.01 21.76 13.81
N ALA A 49 -4.82 20.79 14.20
CA ALA A 49 -4.67 19.41 13.77
C ALA A 49 -4.81 19.25 12.25
N CYS A 50 -5.73 19.95 11.60
CA CYS A 50 -5.85 19.96 10.14
C CYS A 50 -4.62 20.59 9.48
N LYS A 51 -4.11 21.72 9.99
CA LYS A 51 -2.87 22.34 9.49
C LYS A 51 -1.68 21.38 9.62
N PHE A 52 -1.58 20.67 10.75
CA PHE A 52 -0.57 19.63 10.95
C PHE A 52 -0.69 18.50 9.92
N ALA A 53 -1.91 18.00 9.69
CA ALA A 53 -2.16 16.94 8.73
C ALA A 53 -1.73 17.35 7.30
N PHE A 54 -2.12 18.54 6.84
CA PHE A 54 -1.73 19.01 5.50
C PHE A 54 -0.22 19.16 5.33
N ASN A 55 0.50 19.61 6.36
CA ASN A 55 1.94 19.79 6.28
C ASN A 55 2.74 18.49 6.44
N TYR A 56 2.29 17.57 7.31
CA TYR A 56 3.16 16.49 7.82
C TYR A 56 2.60 15.07 7.69
N THR A 57 1.37 14.87 7.21
CA THR A 57 0.80 13.51 7.04
C THR A 57 1.70 12.64 6.19
N PHE A 58 2.14 13.11 5.03
CA PHE A 58 3.01 12.31 4.15
C PHE A 58 4.41 12.11 4.76
N TYR A 59 4.93 13.08 5.51
CA TYR A 59 6.22 12.93 6.20
C TYR A 59 6.18 11.85 7.29
N ARG A 60 5.07 11.73 8.03
CA ARG A 60 4.90 10.73 9.10
C ARG A 60 4.49 9.36 8.54
N PHE A 61 3.46 9.32 7.69
CA PHE A 61 2.78 8.09 7.23
C PHE A 61 3.13 7.70 5.78
N GLY A 62 4.11 8.33 5.15
CA GLY A 62 4.38 8.12 3.73
C GLY A 62 4.83 6.70 3.38
N LEU A 63 5.47 5.97 4.30
CA LEU A 63 5.87 4.58 4.09
C LEU A 63 4.64 3.66 4.06
N GLU A 64 3.73 3.86 5.02
CA GLU A 64 2.48 3.13 5.18
C GLU A 64 1.57 3.39 3.96
N ILE A 65 1.42 4.66 3.56
CA ILE A 65 0.70 5.06 2.34
C ILE A 65 1.32 4.40 1.09
N SER A 66 2.65 4.32 1.01
CA SER A 66 3.33 3.66 -0.11
C SER A 66 3.04 2.16 -0.14
N MET A 67 3.07 1.47 0.99
CA MET A 67 2.77 0.04 1.09
C MET A 67 1.30 -0.26 0.73
N ILE A 68 0.37 0.59 1.17
CA ILE A 68 -1.05 0.50 0.78
C ILE A 68 -1.18 0.67 -0.74
N MET A 69 -0.53 1.68 -1.32
CA MET A 69 -0.56 1.88 -2.77
C MET A 69 0.03 0.68 -3.54
N MET A 70 1.11 0.07 -3.06
CA MET A 70 1.66 -1.15 -3.66
C MET A 70 0.64 -2.29 -3.65
N ALA A 71 -0.08 -2.49 -2.54
CA ALA A 71 -1.11 -3.51 -2.45
C ALA A 71 -2.29 -3.22 -3.39
N VAL A 72 -2.68 -1.94 -3.55
CA VAL A 72 -3.71 -1.51 -4.50
C VAL A 72 -3.27 -1.77 -5.95
N VAL A 73 -2.03 -1.42 -6.31
CA VAL A 73 -1.50 -1.70 -7.65
C VAL A 73 -1.50 -3.21 -7.94
N ALA A 74 -0.99 -4.01 -7.01
CA ALA A 74 -1.00 -5.46 -7.14
C ALA A 74 -2.41 -6.02 -7.37
N TRP A 75 -3.40 -5.48 -6.65
CA TRP A 75 -4.81 -5.84 -6.79
C TRP A 75 -5.42 -5.41 -8.13
N VAL A 76 -5.11 -4.20 -8.61
CA VAL A 76 -5.65 -3.70 -9.88
C VAL A 76 -5.07 -4.51 -11.05
N ARG A 77 -3.77 -4.86 -10.98
CA ARG A 77 -3.07 -5.52 -12.08
C ARG A 77 -3.31 -7.03 -12.12
N MET A 78 -3.22 -7.74 -10.98
CA MET A 78 -3.30 -9.21 -10.87
C MET A 78 -2.46 -10.00 -11.90
N ASP A 79 -1.36 -9.42 -12.37
CA ASP A 79 -0.48 -9.96 -13.40
C ASP A 79 0.93 -10.24 -12.84
N LEU A 80 1.88 -10.59 -13.72
CA LEU A 80 3.27 -10.82 -13.35
C LEU A 80 3.89 -9.60 -12.66
N ILE A 81 3.61 -8.40 -13.17
CA ILE A 81 4.12 -7.15 -12.59
C ILE A 81 3.53 -6.93 -11.20
N GLY A 82 2.22 -7.10 -11.04
CA GLY A 82 1.55 -7.10 -9.74
C GLY A 82 2.17 -8.12 -8.77
N THR A 83 2.51 -9.31 -9.26
CA THR A 83 3.20 -10.34 -8.45
C THR A 83 4.58 -9.89 -7.99
N LEU A 84 5.38 -9.28 -8.88
CA LEU A 84 6.67 -8.69 -8.53
C LEU A 84 6.53 -7.55 -7.51
N THR A 85 5.49 -6.71 -7.63
CA THR A 85 5.21 -5.66 -6.63
C THR A 85 4.83 -6.25 -5.27
N LEU A 86 4.13 -7.40 -5.22
CA LEU A 86 3.85 -8.11 -3.96
C LEU A 86 5.11 -8.69 -3.33
N ILE A 87 6.06 -9.19 -4.12
CA ILE A 87 7.35 -9.66 -3.60
C ILE A 87 8.09 -8.49 -2.93
N TRP A 88 8.15 -7.33 -3.58
CA TRP A 88 8.70 -6.12 -2.97
C TRP A 88 7.94 -5.71 -1.70
N LEU A 89 6.60 -5.81 -1.70
CA LEU A 89 5.78 -5.52 -0.52
C LEU A 89 6.12 -6.44 0.66
N ILE A 90 6.25 -7.75 0.42
CA ILE A 90 6.66 -8.73 1.44
C ILE A 90 8.02 -8.36 2.03
N VAL A 91 8.97 -7.96 1.18
CA VAL A 91 10.29 -7.49 1.61
C VAL A 91 10.18 -6.28 2.52
N PHE A 92 9.42 -5.25 2.14
CA PHE A 92 9.26 -4.03 2.95
C PHE A 92 8.52 -4.25 4.26
N VAL A 93 7.54 -5.15 4.28
CA VAL A 93 6.83 -5.54 5.51
C VAL A 93 7.76 -6.30 6.47
N CYS A 94 8.63 -7.16 5.94
CA CYS A 94 9.55 -7.95 6.75
C CYS A 94 10.70 -7.12 7.34
N ILE A 95 11.10 -6.04 6.68
CA ILE A 95 12.26 -5.22 7.03
C ILE A 95 11.87 -4.06 7.96
N SER A 96 12.84 -3.48 8.69
CA SER A 96 12.62 -2.29 9.52
C SER A 96 12.71 -1.00 8.70
N ARG A 97 12.06 0.09 9.14
CA ARG A 97 12.08 1.41 8.46
C ARG A 97 13.49 1.85 8.03
N ASN A 98 14.48 1.66 8.91
CA ASN A 98 15.88 2.03 8.65
C ASN A 98 16.51 1.26 7.49
N ALA A 99 16.19 -0.02 7.36
CA ALA A 99 16.66 -0.84 6.26
C ALA A 99 15.80 -0.62 4.99
N SER A 100 14.49 -0.37 5.14
CA SER A 100 13.64 0.07 4.03
C SER A 100 14.18 1.33 3.39
N ARG A 101 14.61 2.33 4.17
CA ARG A 101 15.26 3.56 3.67
C ARG A 101 16.50 3.29 2.80
N ARG A 102 17.29 2.25 3.12
CA ARG A 102 18.50 1.89 2.35
C ARG A 102 18.17 1.21 1.03
N ILE A 103 17.13 0.37 1.01
CA ILE A 103 16.72 -0.42 -0.15
C ILE A 103 15.77 0.39 -1.07
N TRP A 104 15.06 1.39 -0.54
CA TRP A 104 14.10 2.22 -1.27
C TRP A 104 14.57 2.78 -2.62
N PRO A 105 15.79 3.32 -2.78
CA PRO A 105 16.24 3.81 -4.08
C PRO A 105 16.31 2.71 -5.14
N LEU A 106 16.61 1.46 -4.77
CA LEU A 106 16.58 0.32 -5.72
C LEU A 106 15.15 0.06 -6.22
N PHE A 107 14.17 0.12 -5.31
CA PHE A 107 12.76 -0.03 -5.69
C PHE A 107 12.25 1.13 -6.54
N LEU A 108 12.68 2.36 -6.24
CA LEU A 108 12.36 3.53 -7.07
C LEU A 108 12.94 3.39 -8.49
N ILE A 109 14.20 2.96 -8.62
CA ILE A 109 14.82 2.71 -9.93
C ILE A 109 14.08 1.60 -10.67
N TYR A 110 13.72 0.51 -9.98
CA TYR A 110 12.90 -0.57 -10.56
C TYR A 110 11.62 -0.02 -11.19
N LEU A 111 10.82 0.78 -10.45
CA LEU A 111 9.59 1.37 -10.99
C LEU A 111 9.85 2.38 -12.12
N ALA A 112 10.90 3.19 -12.00
CA ALA A 112 11.26 4.19 -13.00
C ALA A 112 11.69 3.58 -14.34
N VAL A 113 12.30 2.39 -14.32
CA VAL A 113 12.65 1.61 -15.53
C VAL A 113 11.45 0.83 -16.05
N LEU A 114 10.63 0.28 -15.16
CA LEU A 114 9.47 -0.54 -15.53
C LEU A 114 8.41 0.25 -16.32
N LEU A 115 8.10 1.48 -15.89
CA LEU A 115 7.03 2.27 -16.50
C LEU A 115 7.28 2.61 -17.99
N PRO A 116 8.47 3.10 -18.41
CA PRO A 116 8.79 3.27 -19.82
C PRO A 116 8.78 1.95 -20.61
N LEU A 117 9.25 0.84 -20.01
CA LEU A 117 9.24 -0.46 -20.66
C LEU A 117 7.81 -0.92 -20.96
N GLN A 118 6.90 -0.83 -19.98
CA GLN A 118 5.47 -1.13 -20.17
C GLN A 118 4.86 -0.29 -21.30
N TYR A 119 5.17 1.01 -21.33
CA TYR A 119 4.69 1.90 -22.37
C TYR A 119 5.20 1.49 -23.76
N GLN A 120 6.48 1.10 -23.86
CA GLN A 120 7.08 0.65 -25.11
C GLN A 120 6.46 -0.67 -25.60
N PHE A 121 6.17 -1.61 -24.70
CA PHE A 121 5.50 -2.86 -25.05
C PHE A 121 4.04 -2.64 -25.48
N CYS A 122 3.36 -1.62 -24.93
CA CYS A 122 2.01 -1.25 -25.35
C CYS A 122 1.96 -0.66 -26.77
N SER A 123 3.06 -0.04 -27.24
CA SER A 123 3.16 0.46 -28.61
C SER A 123 3.24 -0.71 -29.59
N LYS A 124 2.28 -0.80 -30.51
CA LYS A 124 2.24 -1.86 -31.54
C LYS A 124 3.49 -1.74 -32.41
N GLN A 125 4.35 -2.75 -32.36
CA GLN A 125 5.48 -2.86 -33.27
C GLN A 125 5.00 -3.44 -34.61
N VAL A 126 5.66 -3.03 -35.69
CA VAL A 126 5.37 -3.50 -37.05
C VAL A 126 5.81 -4.96 -37.26
N ALA A 127 6.78 -5.43 -36.47
CA ALA A 127 7.27 -6.81 -36.51
C ALA A 127 6.49 -7.71 -35.56
N GLU A 128 6.20 -8.95 -35.98
CA GLU A 128 5.58 -9.96 -35.13
C GLU A 128 6.41 -10.20 -33.87
N TYR A 129 5.74 -10.19 -32.72
CA TYR A 129 6.41 -10.44 -31.45
C TYR A 129 6.96 -11.86 -31.40
N PRO A 130 8.19 -12.09 -30.91
CA PRO A 130 8.79 -13.44 -30.85
C PRO A 130 7.91 -14.43 -30.10
N TRP A 131 7.11 -13.91 -29.15
CA TRP A 131 6.25 -14.74 -28.34
C TRP A 131 4.93 -15.16 -28.96
N SER A 132 4.59 -14.67 -30.15
CA SER A 132 3.45 -15.20 -30.89
C SER A 132 3.70 -16.64 -31.35
N HIS A 133 4.95 -16.98 -31.68
CA HIS A 133 5.32 -18.27 -32.27
C HIS A 133 5.40 -19.40 -31.23
N TRP A 134 6.13 -19.21 -30.14
CA TRP A 134 6.32 -20.22 -29.08
C TRP A 134 5.07 -20.44 -28.17
N LEU A 135 4.10 -19.52 -28.18
CA LEU A 135 2.87 -19.55 -27.38
C LEU A 135 1.62 -19.69 -28.28
N SER A 136 1.78 -20.18 -29.51
CA SER A 136 0.73 -20.27 -30.55
C SER A 136 -0.35 -21.36 -30.33
N ASN A 137 -0.22 -22.25 -29.34
CA ASN A 137 -1.23 -23.28 -29.06
C ASN A 137 -2.57 -22.65 -28.64
N SER A 138 -3.65 -22.99 -29.36
CA SER A 138 -4.79 -22.09 -29.63
C SER A 138 -5.83 -21.89 -28.51
N ILE A 139 -5.65 -22.37 -27.27
CA ILE A 139 -6.68 -22.24 -26.22
C ILE A 139 -6.09 -21.94 -24.82
N GLN A 140 -4.91 -22.45 -24.45
CA GLN A 140 -4.32 -22.25 -23.10
C GLN A 140 -3.46 -20.98 -22.94
N ASN A 141 -2.93 -20.44 -24.04
CA ASN A 141 -1.84 -19.47 -23.96
C ASN A 141 -2.27 -18.01 -23.89
N GLU A 142 -3.47 -17.63 -24.34
CA GLU A 142 -3.84 -16.20 -24.40
C GLU A 142 -4.04 -15.59 -23.00
N ASN A 143 -4.64 -16.33 -22.07
CA ASN A 143 -4.73 -15.93 -20.66
C ASN A 143 -3.35 -15.84 -19.98
N PHE A 144 -2.42 -16.70 -20.38
CA PHE A 144 -1.07 -16.71 -19.86
C PHE A 144 -0.23 -15.56 -20.43
N VAL A 145 -0.36 -15.24 -21.72
CA VAL A 145 0.22 -14.03 -22.35
C VAL A 145 -0.28 -12.77 -21.63
N LEU A 146 -1.59 -12.69 -21.38
CA LEU A 146 -2.19 -11.57 -20.66
C LEU A 146 -1.68 -11.46 -19.22
N TRP A 147 -1.55 -12.58 -18.51
CA TRP A 147 -1.00 -12.57 -17.16
C TRP A 147 0.49 -12.20 -17.12
N LEU A 148 1.27 -12.57 -18.14
CA LEU A 148 2.67 -12.16 -18.25
C LEU A 148 2.85 -10.66 -18.63
N ASP A 149 1.74 -9.95 -18.89
CA ASP A 149 1.73 -8.57 -19.42
C ASP A 149 2.51 -8.43 -20.74
N LEU A 150 2.43 -9.46 -21.59
CA LEU A 150 3.08 -9.47 -22.90
C LEU A 150 2.19 -8.78 -23.95
N ALA A 151 2.81 -8.00 -24.84
CA ALA A 151 2.08 -7.30 -25.89
C ALA A 151 1.48 -8.29 -26.90
N SER A 152 0.24 -8.08 -27.31
CA SER A 152 -0.43 -8.92 -28.31
C SER A 152 -1.20 -8.05 -29.29
N TYR A 153 -1.33 -8.52 -30.54
CA TYR A 153 -2.18 -7.86 -31.53
C TYR A 153 -3.67 -8.06 -31.27
N ARG A 154 -4.02 -9.17 -30.60
CA ARG A 154 -5.41 -9.59 -30.35
C ARG A 154 -5.99 -8.97 -29.08
N ILE A 155 -5.14 -8.71 -28.09
CA ILE A 155 -5.56 -8.28 -26.75
C ILE A 155 -5.00 -6.89 -26.47
N HIS A 156 -5.88 -5.98 -26.11
CA HIS A 156 -5.49 -4.63 -25.73
C HIS A 156 -5.17 -4.56 -24.23
N PRO A 157 -4.00 -4.02 -23.84
CA PRO A 157 -3.67 -3.83 -22.43
C PRO A 157 -4.60 -2.80 -21.79
N ASN A 158 -4.92 -3.01 -20.52
CA ASN A 158 -5.80 -2.12 -19.78
C ASN A 158 -5.04 -0.81 -19.40
N PRO A 159 -5.46 0.37 -19.88
CA PRO A 159 -4.77 1.63 -19.58
C PRO A 159 -4.80 1.99 -18.08
N TYR A 160 -5.77 1.48 -17.32
CA TYR A 160 -5.84 1.72 -15.87
C TYR A 160 -4.62 1.15 -15.12
N ASN A 161 -4.00 0.08 -15.63
CA ASN A 161 -2.83 -0.54 -15.00
C ASN A 161 -1.62 0.40 -15.03
N THR A 162 -1.34 1.02 -16.18
CA THR A 162 -0.24 1.99 -16.33
C THR A 162 -0.49 3.25 -15.51
N ILE A 163 -1.76 3.70 -15.40
CA ILE A 163 -2.12 4.84 -14.55
C ILE A 163 -1.85 4.52 -13.08
N ALA A 164 -2.23 3.32 -12.61
CA ALA A 164 -1.99 2.89 -11.24
C ALA A 164 -0.48 2.84 -10.92
N ASP A 165 0.33 2.32 -11.84
CA ASP A 165 1.80 2.28 -11.70
C ASP A 165 2.42 3.68 -11.68
N PHE A 166 1.89 4.62 -12.46
CA PHE A 166 2.32 6.01 -12.41
C PHE A 166 2.05 6.65 -11.03
N PHE A 167 0.88 6.42 -10.45
CA PHE A 167 0.57 6.91 -9.10
C PHE A 167 1.45 6.26 -8.04
N LEU A 168 1.75 4.97 -8.18
CA LEU A 168 2.70 4.29 -7.30
C LEU A 168 4.10 4.91 -7.40
N LEU A 169 4.61 5.14 -8.62
CA LEU A 169 5.89 5.82 -8.84
C LEU A 169 5.91 7.21 -8.20
N LEU A 170 4.82 7.98 -8.33
CA LEU A 170 4.69 9.29 -7.71
C LEU A 170 4.80 9.19 -6.18
N ILE A 171 4.00 8.33 -5.55
CA ILE A 171 3.99 8.15 -4.09
C ILE A 171 5.37 7.67 -3.60
N VAL A 172 5.99 6.70 -4.27
CA VAL A 172 7.31 6.17 -3.92
C VAL A 172 8.40 7.24 -4.07
N SER A 173 8.31 8.12 -5.09
CA SER A 173 9.22 9.25 -5.28
C SER A 173 9.08 10.31 -4.18
N CYS A 174 7.85 10.60 -3.75
CA CYS A 174 7.59 11.45 -2.60
C CYS A 174 8.16 10.82 -1.32
N GLN A 175 8.04 9.51 -1.14
CA GLN A 175 8.58 8.81 0.02
C GLN A 175 10.11 8.78 0.05
N GLN A 176 10.77 8.69 -1.12
CA GLN A 176 12.23 8.85 -1.20
C GLN A 176 12.67 10.23 -0.71
N TYR A 177 11.92 11.28 -1.05
CA TYR A 177 12.19 12.62 -0.53
C TYR A 177 11.94 12.70 0.99
N ALA A 178 10.89 12.07 1.51
CA ALA A 178 10.64 12.01 2.95
C ALA A 178 11.82 11.34 3.70
N PHE A 179 12.33 10.22 3.19
CA PHE A 179 13.52 9.57 3.75
C PHE A 179 14.79 10.41 3.68
N TYR A 180 14.96 11.18 2.60
CA TYR A 180 16.07 12.13 2.48
C TYR A 180 15.95 13.26 3.51
N ALA A 181 14.73 13.76 3.74
CA ALA A 181 14.44 14.80 4.71
C ALA A 181 14.62 14.35 6.17
N GLU A 182 14.26 13.10 6.47
CA GLU A 182 14.54 12.45 7.76
C GLU A 182 16.04 12.33 8.01
N TYR A 183 16.83 11.91 7.01
CA TYR A 183 18.27 11.73 7.17
C TYR A 183 18.99 13.06 7.46
N HIS A 184 18.56 14.16 6.83
CA HIS A 184 19.15 15.49 7.01
C HIS A 184 18.47 16.33 8.11
N ASN A 185 17.47 15.79 8.81
CA ASN A 185 16.70 16.49 9.85
C ASN A 185 16.19 17.87 9.39
N PHE A 186 15.64 17.99 8.17
CA PHE A 186 15.16 19.29 7.66
C PHE A 186 14.00 19.88 8.47
N TYR A 187 13.18 19.01 9.06
CA TYR A 187 12.06 19.37 9.92
C TYR A 187 12.43 19.16 11.37
N SER A 188 12.27 20.19 12.20
CA SER A 188 12.52 20.17 13.64
C SER A 188 11.37 19.54 14.44
N ILE A 189 10.67 18.55 13.87
CA ILE A 189 9.38 18.02 14.35
C ILE A 189 9.56 16.71 15.15
N GLY A 190 10.80 16.41 15.52
CA GLY A 190 11.19 15.18 16.19
C GLY A 190 11.50 14.05 15.21
N ASP A 191 12.07 12.99 15.74
CA ASP A 191 12.46 11.81 14.96
C ASP A 191 11.23 10.97 14.55
N ASN A 192 11.32 10.30 13.40
CA ASN A 192 10.37 9.28 12.93
C ASN A 192 10.78 7.87 13.37
N GLU A 193 11.77 7.77 14.25
CA GLU A 193 12.16 6.51 14.87
C GLU A 193 11.13 6.04 15.89
N SER A 194 11.01 4.71 16.03
CA SER A 194 10.17 4.10 17.04
C SER A 194 10.67 4.45 18.45
N VAL A 195 9.76 4.83 19.35
CA VAL A 195 10.04 5.11 20.77
C VAL A 195 10.79 3.96 21.46
N TYR A 196 10.57 2.72 21.02
CA TYR A 196 11.20 1.52 21.56
C TYR A 196 12.53 1.12 20.89
N LYS A 197 13.25 2.06 20.26
CA LYS A 197 14.56 1.77 19.62
C LYS A 197 15.58 1.13 20.57
N THR A 198 15.54 1.52 21.84
CA THR A 198 16.43 1.01 22.91
C THR A 198 15.98 -0.36 23.45
N LYS A 199 14.83 -0.89 23.02
CA LYS A 199 14.17 -2.11 23.56
C LYS A 199 13.88 -2.06 25.07
N ASP A 200 13.89 -0.86 25.65
CA ASP A 200 13.39 -0.62 26.99
C ASP A 200 11.89 -0.30 26.90
N TYR A 201 11.07 -1.24 27.36
CA TYR A 201 9.60 -1.14 27.34
C TYR A 201 9.03 -0.51 28.61
N ASN A 202 9.88 0.10 29.43
CA ASN A 202 9.46 0.84 30.60
C ASN A 202 8.74 2.11 30.15
N ILE A 203 7.68 2.49 30.86
CA ILE A 203 7.00 3.75 30.65
C ILE A 203 8.04 4.86 30.83
N ALA A 204 8.29 5.63 29.78
CA ALA A 204 9.24 6.74 29.86
C ALA A 204 8.77 7.69 30.97
N ALA A 205 9.62 7.89 31.99
CA ALA A 205 9.28 8.73 33.15
C ALA A 205 8.88 10.16 32.74
N ASN A 206 9.41 10.64 31.61
CA ASN A 206 9.09 11.93 31.02
C ASN A 206 8.40 11.71 29.66
N ASN A 207 7.09 11.43 29.66
CA ASN A 207 6.31 11.44 28.42
C ASN A 207 6.20 12.89 27.91
N PRO A 208 6.63 13.21 26.68
CA PRO A 208 6.53 14.57 26.13
C PRO A 208 5.08 15.03 25.92
N HIS A 209 4.11 14.11 25.89
CA HIS A 209 2.69 14.42 25.72
C HIS A 209 1.93 14.28 27.04
N TYR A 210 0.97 15.16 27.27
CA TYR A 210 0.08 15.10 28.42
C TYR A 210 -0.90 13.91 28.32
N ASP A 211 -1.50 13.55 29.46
CA ASP A 211 -2.53 12.51 29.52
C ASP A 211 -3.85 13.01 28.92
N PHE A 212 -4.14 12.55 27.70
CA PHE A 212 -5.38 12.85 26.96
C PHE A 212 -6.53 11.88 27.29
N ILE A 213 -6.29 10.81 28.08
CA ILE A 213 -7.31 9.83 28.46
C ILE A 213 -8.13 10.37 29.64
N THR A 214 -7.45 10.83 30.68
CA THR A 214 -8.10 11.31 31.91
C THR A 214 -8.61 12.75 31.76
N HIS A 215 -7.87 13.59 31.04
CA HIS A 215 -8.17 15.01 30.89
C HIS A 215 -8.21 15.43 29.41
N GLN A 216 -9.41 15.45 28.85
CA GLN A 216 -9.65 15.90 27.48
C GLN A 216 -9.72 17.43 27.44
N ARG A 217 -8.85 18.07 26.65
CA ARG A 217 -8.79 19.54 26.52
C ARG A 217 -9.41 20.04 25.23
N SER A 218 -9.36 19.23 24.18
CA SER A 218 -9.87 19.60 22.86
C SER A 218 -10.61 18.45 22.19
N PHE A 219 -11.36 18.75 21.12
CA PHE A 219 -12.00 17.71 20.29
C PHE A 219 -10.97 16.77 19.64
N VAL A 220 -9.73 17.23 19.44
CA VAL A 220 -8.64 16.38 18.94
C VAL A 220 -8.35 15.26 19.94
N ASP A 221 -8.44 15.52 21.25
CA ASP A 221 -8.24 14.49 22.27
C ASP A 221 -9.33 13.41 22.26
N VAL A 222 -10.58 13.80 21.97
CA VAL A 222 -11.68 12.85 21.77
C VAL A 222 -11.40 11.95 20.56
N LEU A 223 -10.91 12.53 19.46
CA LEU A 223 -10.52 11.77 18.27
C LEU A 223 -9.32 10.86 18.54
N LYS A 224 -8.30 11.33 19.26
CA LYS A 224 -7.15 10.51 19.70
C LYS A 224 -7.65 9.32 20.52
N LEU A 225 -8.52 9.55 21.51
CA LEU A 225 -9.08 8.49 22.32
C LEU A 225 -9.85 7.47 21.45
N ALA A 226 -10.66 7.95 20.51
CA ALA A 226 -11.41 7.08 19.61
C ALA A 226 -10.47 6.17 18.79
N ILE A 227 -9.44 6.75 18.18
CA ILE A 227 -8.48 6.03 17.33
C ILE A 227 -7.62 5.07 18.15
N PHE A 228 -6.99 5.54 19.24
CA PHE A 228 -6.04 4.73 20.01
C PHE A 228 -6.70 3.64 20.85
N ASN A 229 -7.90 3.88 21.39
CA ASN A 229 -8.60 2.91 22.23
C ASN A 229 -9.40 1.89 21.40
N TYR A 230 -10.09 2.33 20.35
CA TYR A 230 -10.97 1.46 19.57
C TYR A 230 -10.35 0.95 18.26
N GLY A 231 -9.24 1.53 17.79
CA GLY A 231 -8.60 1.12 16.53
C GLY A 231 -8.18 -0.35 16.51
N HIS A 232 -7.67 -0.87 17.62
CA HIS A 232 -7.37 -2.30 17.76
C HIS A 232 -8.62 -3.19 17.52
N TRP A 233 -9.74 -2.84 18.13
CA TRP A 233 -10.98 -3.62 18.00
C TRP A 233 -11.52 -3.54 16.57
N ALA A 234 -11.48 -2.35 15.98
CA ALA A 234 -11.87 -2.14 14.58
C ALA A 234 -11.05 -3.02 13.64
N THR A 235 -9.72 -3.06 13.78
CA THR A 235 -8.85 -3.89 12.94
C THR A 235 -9.13 -5.39 13.09
N LEU A 236 -9.35 -5.89 14.32
CA LEU A 236 -9.72 -7.29 14.52
C LEU A 236 -11.07 -7.66 13.91
N VAL A 237 -12.06 -6.78 14.03
CA VAL A 237 -13.37 -6.97 13.37
C VAL A 237 -13.21 -7.01 11.86
N MET A 238 -12.40 -6.13 11.28
CA MET A 238 -12.13 -6.15 9.84
C MET A 238 -11.48 -7.46 9.38
N VAL A 239 -10.49 -7.98 10.11
CA VAL A 239 -9.87 -9.29 9.81
C VAL A 239 -10.91 -10.42 9.90
N LEU A 240 -11.80 -10.37 10.89
CA LEU A 240 -12.85 -11.38 11.04
C LEU A 240 -13.84 -11.32 9.87
N ILE A 241 -14.26 -10.13 9.45
CA ILE A 241 -15.11 -9.93 8.26
C ILE A 241 -14.41 -10.49 7.01
N ALA A 242 -13.10 -10.27 6.88
CA ALA A 242 -12.27 -10.84 5.81
C ALA A 242 -12.35 -12.37 5.76
N GLY A 243 -12.23 -13.00 6.94
CA GLY A 243 -12.28 -14.43 7.10
C GLY A 243 -13.67 -15.02 6.85
N LEU A 244 -14.74 -14.36 7.32
CA LEU A 244 -16.11 -14.82 7.12
C LEU A 244 -16.60 -14.64 5.67
N GLY A 245 -16.05 -13.66 4.95
CA GLY A 245 -16.42 -13.37 3.56
C GLY A 245 -15.94 -14.41 2.53
N GLY A 246 -15.10 -15.38 2.92
CA GLY A 246 -14.53 -16.36 1.99
C GLY A 246 -14.67 -17.80 2.47
N VAL A 247 -14.75 -18.73 1.50
CA VAL A 247 -14.79 -20.18 1.77
C VAL A 247 -13.44 -20.88 1.54
N SER A 248 -12.38 -20.11 1.24
CA SER A 248 -11.04 -20.64 0.95
C SER A 248 -10.25 -21.02 2.21
N LEU A 249 -9.23 -21.87 2.06
CA LEU A 249 -8.26 -22.15 3.14
C LEU A 249 -7.61 -20.87 3.72
N PHE A 250 -7.40 -19.85 2.88
CA PHE A 250 -6.88 -18.54 3.34
C PHE A 250 -7.88 -17.81 4.26
N ALA A 251 -9.18 -17.97 4.01
CA ALA A 251 -10.24 -17.41 4.83
C ALA A 251 -10.23 -18.01 6.24
N LEU A 252 -10.04 -19.34 6.33
CA LEU A 252 -9.87 -20.03 7.60
C LEU A 252 -8.68 -19.48 8.40
N GLY A 253 -7.54 -19.20 7.76
CA GLY A 253 -6.40 -18.65 8.48
C GLY A 253 -6.63 -17.24 9.02
N TYR A 254 -7.40 -16.38 8.33
CA TYR A 254 -7.84 -15.10 8.90
C TYR A 254 -8.71 -15.29 10.15
N ILE A 255 -9.64 -16.24 10.12
CA ILE A 255 -10.50 -16.57 11.26
C ILE A 255 -9.66 -17.05 12.45
N VAL A 256 -8.73 -17.98 12.22
CA VAL A 256 -7.84 -18.50 13.27
C VAL A 256 -6.98 -17.40 13.87
N LEU A 257 -6.37 -16.53 13.05
CA LEU A 257 -5.57 -15.41 13.53
C LEU A 257 -6.42 -14.37 14.27
N ALA A 258 -7.64 -14.08 13.81
CA ALA A 258 -8.57 -13.18 14.48
C ALA A 258 -8.94 -13.72 15.86
N PHE A 259 -9.35 -14.98 15.97
CA PHE A 259 -9.66 -15.59 17.27
C PHE A 259 -8.44 -15.68 18.19
N TRP A 260 -7.26 -15.97 17.66
CA TRP A 260 -6.02 -15.99 18.43
C TRP A 260 -5.66 -14.63 19.05
N LEU A 261 -5.92 -13.54 18.32
CA LEU A 261 -5.73 -12.18 18.82
C LEU A 261 -6.86 -11.76 19.77
N LEU A 262 -8.12 -12.08 19.46
CA LEU A 262 -9.29 -11.81 20.30
C LEU A 262 -9.21 -12.53 21.65
N TRP A 263 -8.69 -13.77 21.69
CA TRP A 263 -8.53 -14.55 22.92
C TRP A 263 -7.67 -13.85 23.98
N GLN A 264 -6.70 -13.03 23.55
CA GLN A 264 -5.91 -12.22 24.48
C GLN A 264 -6.67 -11.00 24.98
N GLY A 265 -7.56 -10.44 24.15
CA GLY A 265 -8.39 -9.28 24.46
C GLY A 265 -7.60 -8.14 25.11
N ASN A 266 -8.10 -7.67 26.25
CA ASN A 266 -7.49 -6.56 27.00
C ASN A 266 -6.15 -6.88 27.67
N ALA A 267 -5.76 -8.16 27.78
CA ALA A 267 -4.46 -8.54 28.31
C ALA A 267 -3.30 -8.08 27.41
N LEU A 268 -3.59 -7.66 26.18
CA LEU A 268 -2.64 -7.05 25.27
C LEU A 268 -2.09 -5.71 25.79
N TYR A 269 -2.93 -4.89 26.43
CA TYR A 269 -2.57 -3.54 26.89
C TYR A 269 -1.73 -3.55 28.17
N ILE A 270 -1.91 -4.55 29.02
CA ILE A 270 -1.26 -4.66 30.34
C ILE A 270 0.10 -5.39 30.22
N ARG A 271 0.44 -5.89 29.02
CA ARG A 271 1.66 -6.67 28.80
C ARG A 271 2.90 -5.78 28.89
N LYS A 272 3.72 -6.03 29.91
CA LYS A 272 5.03 -5.37 30.12
C LYS A 272 5.99 -5.47 28.93
N ARG A 273 5.80 -6.44 28.00
CA ARG A 273 6.67 -6.64 26.83
C ARG A 273 5.91 -6.35 25.53
N TYR A 274 5.89 -5.08 25.15
CA TYR A 274 5.23 -4.58 23.92
C TYR A 274 5.79 -5.22 22.63
N GLU A 275 7.04 -5.71 22.61
CA GLU A 275 7.60 -6.44 21.45
C GLU A 275 6.76 -7.61 20.99
N VAL A 276 6.20 -8.35 21.95
CA VAL A 276 5.45 -9.56 21.62
C VAL A 276 4.13 -9.18 20.96
N THR A 277 3.53 -8.08 21.42
CA THR A 277 2.34 -7.49 20.79
C THR A 277 2.66 -7.03 19.37
N LEU A 278 3.72 -6.23 19.17
CA LEU A 278 4.14 -5.80 17.84
C LEU A 278 4.45 -6.96 16.89
N ARG A 279 5.13 -8.01 17.38
CA ARG A 279 5.45 -9.19 16.59
C ARG A 279 4.19 -9.92 16.11
N ARG A 280 3.15 -9.99 16.95
CA ARG A 280 1.86 -10.60 16.58
C ARG A 280 1.16 -9.81 15.48
N TRP A 281 1.12 -8.49 15.58
CA TRP A 281 0.62 -7.63 14.51
C TRP A 281 1.41 -7.78 13.21
N LYS A 282 2.73 -7.86 13.32
CA LYS A 282 3.58 -8.11 12.15
C LYS A 282 3.29 -9.46 11.49
N ILE A 283 3.05 -10.52 12.28
CA ILE A 283 2.65 -11.83 11.75
C ILE A 283 1.31 -11.73 11.01
N LEU A 284 0.33 -10.99 11.56
CA LEU A 284 -0.96 -10.76 10.90
C LEU A 284 -0.77 -10.03 9.55
N LEU A 285 0.05 -8.98 9.53
CA LEU A 285 0.34 -8.20 8.32
C LEU A 285 1.05 -9.06 7.25
N ILE A 286 2.06 -9.83 7.65
CA ILE A 286 2.75 -10.79 6.77
C ILE A 286 1.76 -11.80 6.20
N TYR A 287 0.84 -12.33 7.02
CA TYR A 287 -0.18 -13.27 6.55
C TYR A 287 -1.10 -12.63 5.50
N ILE A 288 -1.54 -11.39 5.70
CA ILE A 288 -2.37 -10.65 4.74
C ILE A 288 -1.66 -10.49 3.39
N VAL A 289 -0.39 -10.08 3.39
CA VAL A 289 0.35 -9.89 2.13
C VAL A 289 0.68 -11.23 1.47
N LEU A 290 1.03 -12.25 2.24
CA LEU A 290 1.33 -13.59 1.73
C LEU A 290 0.09 -14.23 1.08
N THR A 291 -1.07 -14.08 1.68
CA THR A 291 -2.33 -14.58 1.12
C THR A 291 -2.70 -13.87 -0.19
N MET A 292 -2.43 -12.56 -0.32
CA MET A 292 -2.55 -11.88 -1.62
C MET A 292 -1.62 -12.49 -2.65
N PHE A 293 -0.33 -12.64 -2.31
CA PHE A 293 0.66 -13.24 -3.20
C PHE A 293 0.26 -14.65 -3.66
N CYS A 294 -0.14 -15.52 -2.73
CA CYS A 294 -0.60 -16.86 -3.07
C CYS A 294 -1.85 -16.84 -3.96
N LYS A 295 -2.80 -15.93 -3.73
CA LYS A 295 -4.00 -15.81 -4.58
C LYS A 295 -3.66 -15.37 -6.00
N VAL A 296 -2.75 -14.42 -6.19
CA VAL A 296 -2.32 -13.99 -7.53
C VAL A 296 -1.62 -15.13 -8.27
N ILE A 297 -0.76 -15.90 -7.60
CA ILE A 297 -0.11 -17.07 -8.23
C ILE A 297 -1.12 -18.16 -8.59
N LEU A 298 -2.05 -18.46 -7.67
CA LEU A 298 -3.08 -19.47 -7.91
C LEU A 298 -4.04 -19.05 -9.04
N GLN A 299 -4.25 -17.75 -9.25
CA GLN A 299 -5.01 -17.24 -10.39
C GLN A 299 -4.39 -17.66 -11.73
N VAL A 300 -3.05 -17.67 -11.86
CA VAL A 300 -2.37 -18.17 -13.07
C VAL A 300 -2.69 -19.63 -13.32
N VAL A 301 -2.58 -20.44 -12.26
CA VAL A 301 -2.87 -21.87 -12.32
C VAL A 301 -4.32 -22.11 -12.76
N GLY A 302 -5.25 -21.31 -12.22
CA GLY A 302 -6.66 -21.37 -12.58
C GLY A 302 -7.01 -20.91 -13.98
N CYS A 303 -6.40 -19.82 -14.47
CA CYS A 303 -6.74 -19.20 -15.76
C CYS A 303 -6.02 -19.85 -16.95
N ALA A 304 -4.75 -20.23 -16.80
CA ALA A 304 -3.93 -20.76 -17.88
C ALA A 304 -4.01 -22.30 -17.99
N PHE A 305 -4.18 -23.00 -16.85
CA PHE A 305 -4.08 -24.45 -16.79
C PHE A 305 -5.41 -25.14 -16.43
N ILE A 306 -6.54 -24.51 -16.72
CA ILE A 306 -7.87 -25.06 -16.40
C ILE A 306 -8.16 -26.42 -17.04
N HIS A 307 -7.62 -26.66 -18.25
CA HIS A 307 -7.79 -27.93 -18.96
C HIS A 307 -7.07 -29.07 -18.24
N LEU A 308 -5.84 -28.86 -17.79
CA LEU A 308 -5.09 -29.83 -16.98
C LEU A 308 -5.81 -30.11 -15.65
N LEU A 309 -6.34 -29.08 -15.00
CA LEU A 309 -7.10 -29.26 -13.75
C LEU A 309 -8.35 -30.13 -13.93
N LYS A 310 -9.02 -30.04 -15.09
CA LYS A 310 -10.18 -30.87 -15.44
C LYS A 310 -9.76 -32.30 -15.80
N GLU A 311 -8.70 -32.47 -16.58
CA GLU A 311 -8.18 -33.78 -17.00
C GLU A 311 -7.71 -34.64 -15.82
N TYR A 312 -7.05 -34.04 -14.83
CA TYR A 312 -6.56 -34.75 -13.64
C TYR A 312 -7.58 -34.82 -12.48
N HIS A 313 -8.85 -34.43 -12.70
CA HIS A 313 -9.91 -34.43 -11.68
C HIS A 313 -9.60 -33.63 -10.39
N LEU A 314 -8.86 -32.53 -10.49
CA LEU A 314 -8.41 -31.72 -9.34
C LEU A 314 -9.45 -30.68 -8.88
N CYS A 315 -10.75 -30.96 -9.05
CA CYS A 315 -11.84 -30.06 -8.68
C CYS A 315 -11.83 -29.69 -7.19
N TYR A 316 -11.37 -30.60 -6.32
CA TYR A 316 -11.25 -30.35 -4.89
C TYR A 316 -10.22 -29.25 -4.57
N ILE A 317 -9.10 -29.18 -5.30
CA ILE A 317 -8.07 -28.13 -5.12
C ILE A 317 -8.64 -26.77 -5.52
N ARG A 318 -9.38 -26.73 -6.64
CA ARG A 318 -10.06 -25.51 -7.11
C ARG A 318 -11.00 -24.96 -6.05
N GLN A 319 -11.78 -25.83 -5.41
CA GLN A 319 -12.73 -25.43 -4.36
C GLN A 319 -12.02 -25.04 -3.06
N LEU A 320 -11.00 -25.78 -2.63
CA LEU A 320 -10.24 -25.52 -1.39
C LEU A 320 -9.58 -24.14 -1.39
N PHE A 321 -8.99 -23.74 -2.51
CA PHE A 321 -8.32 -22.45 -2.64
C PHE A 321 -9.21 -21.35 -3.21
N SER A 322 -10.46 -21.69 -3.61
CA SER A 322 -11.38 -20.78 -4.28
C SER A 322 -10.72 -20.10 -5.48
N ILE A 323 -10.16 -20.91 -6.39
CA ILE A 323 -9.46 -20.42 -7.57
C ILE A 323 -10.49 -19.88 -8.57
N VAL A 324 -10.47 -18.57 -8.79
CA VAL A 324 -11.36 -17.86 -9.73
C VAL A 324 -10.50 -17.06 -10.71
N CYS A 325 -10.89 -17.07 -11.99
CA CYS A 325 -10.23 -16.26 -13.00
C CYS A 325 -10.92 -14.89 -13.10
N VAL A 326 -10.14 -13.81 -12.95
CA VAL A 326 -10.64 -12.43 -13.02
C VAL A 326 -10.51 -11.85 -14.44
N ASN A 327 -9.60 -12.37 -15.25
CA ASN A 327 -9.36 -11.88 -16.61
C ASN A 327 -10.43 -12.41 -17.58
N LYS A 328 -11.16 -11.48 -18.19
CA LYS A 328 -11.99 -11.72 -19.36
C LYS A 328 -11.12 -11.68 -20.61
N ALA A 329 -10.73 -12.84 -21.13
CA ALA A 329 -10.55 -12.97 -22.58
C ALA A 329 -11.86 -13.53 -23.16
N LEU A 330 -12.19 -13.11 -24.38
CA LEU A 330 -13.49 -13.28 -25.05
C LEU A 330 -14.07 -14.70 -24.93
N ASP A 331 -14.90 -14.94 -23.93
CA ASP A 331 -16.15 -15.68 -24.13
C ASP A 331 -17.16 -15.21 -23.09
N GLY A 332 -18.24 -14.64 -23.59
CA GLY A 332 -19.28 -14.03 -22.78
C GLY A 332 -20.10 -15.10 -22.09
N THR A 333 -19.69 -15.57 -20.91
CA THR A 333 -20.59 -16.12 -19.90
C THR A 333 -19.83 -16.33 -18.59
N GLU A 334 -20.43 -15.84 -17.50
CA GLU A 334 -20.05 -16.03 -16.09
C GLU A 334 -19.00 -15.08 -15.50
N ASN A 335 -19.51 -13.92 -15.07
CA ASN A 335 -18.82 -13.01 -14.16
C ASN A 335 -18.75 -13.62 -12.75
N TYR A 336 -17.67 -14.30 -12.41
CA TYR A 336 -17.34 -14.55 -11.00
C TYR A 336 -16.53 -13.37 -10.48
N TYR A 337 -17.23 -12.34 -10.01
CA TYR A 337 -16.60 -11.19 -9.35
C TYR A 337 -15.92 -11.64 -8.06
N PHE A 338 -14.64 -11.31 -7.91
CA PHE A 338 -13.99 -11.28 -6.61
C PHE A 338 -14.56 -10.08 -5.84
N ASP A 339 -15.31 -10.34 -4.77
CA ASP A 339 -15.98 -9.29 -4.00
C ASP A 339 -14.91 -8.33 -3.42
N GLY A 340 -15.01 -7.04 -3.77
CA GLY A 340 -14.05 -5.98 -3.45
C GLY A 340 -13.93 -5.65 -1.95
N ARG A 341 -14.44 -6.51 -1.07
CA ARG A 341 -14.45 -6.33 0.39
C ARG A 341 -13.05 -6.38 1.02
N TRP A 342 -12.06 -6.95 0.34
CA TRP A 342 -10.66 -6.99 0.80
C TRP A 342 -10.02 -5.59 0.94
N PHE A 343 -10.57 -4.57 0.26
CA PHE A 343 -10.04 -3.20 0.28
C PHE A 343 -10.13 -2.53 1.66
N LEU A 344 -11.20 -2.79 2.42
CA LEU A 344 -11.36 -2.24 3.76
C LEU A 344 -10.38 -2.86 4.77
N ILE A 345 -9.88 -4.06 4.50
CA ILE A 345 -8.96 -4.77 5.40
C ILE A 345 -7.55 -4.19 5.28
N ILE A 346 -7.09 -3.85 4.07
CA ILE A 346 -5.77 -3.22 3.87
C ILE A 346 -5.72 -1.81 4.44
N TYR A 347 -6.80 -1.03 4.26
CA TYR A 347 -6.87 0.36 4.71
C TYR A 347 -6.86 0.52 6.24
N PHE A 348 -7.26 -0.51 6.98
CA PHE A 348 -7.27 -0.49 8.45
C PHE A 348 -6.07 -1.23 9.09
N LEU A 349 -5.40 -2.14 8.37
CA LEU A 349 -4.33 -2.98 8.93
C LEU A 349 -2.90 -2.48 8.67
N LEU A 350 -2.73 -1.51 7.78
CA LEU A 350 -1.50 -0.75 7.51
C LEU A 350 -1.72 0.70 7.92
#